data_AF-A0A9N8F102-F1
#
_entry.id   AF-A0A9N8F102-F1
#
_cell.length_a   1.000
_cell.length_b   1.000
_cell.length_c   1.000
_cell.angle_alpha   90.00
_cell.angle_beta   90.00
_cell.angle_gamma   90.00
#
_symmetry.space_group_name_H-M   'P 1'
#
loop_
_entity.id
_entity.type
_entity.pdbx_description
1 polymer ?
#
loop_
_entity_poly.entity_id
_entity_poly.type
_entity_poly.pdbx_seq_one_letter_code
_entity_poly.pdbx_strand_id
1 'polypeptide(L)'
;MSAPPDILRPSTRPGATSPCATLEVGAPVTAIQPSPLSPSSAFGHTPNRHVLATFVELFVESSKRALQMTGNHMVYVHGKSNPVRADSIQVGDSLLGKNNEPLKVTKIRETQKKGIYAPLTKSGTIVVDNILASNYISLQDNAAEYVELSFLPKVLSHHALSHLWMAPFRLLCSTTSTQFCESVNENGLSQYAAFGFQFAEWGQSQNILVQIPFLIATVVVLALFALMEVVVGLPMTSLALLASGVGLSYMTRGLHASFTIGASTKQKVA
;
A
#
# COMPACT_ATOMS: atom_id res chain seq x y z
N MET A 1 13.34 -2.05 -37.58
CA MET A 1 12.28 -2.17 -36.56
C MET A 1 12.76 -1.44 -35.31
N SER A 2 12.33 -0.19 -35.13
CA SER A 2 12.66 0.63 -33.96
C SER A 2 11.90 0.12 -32.74
N ALA A 3 12.60 -0.04 -31.61
CA ALA A 3 11.98 -0.40 -30.34
C ALA A 3 10.85 0.59 -29.97
N PRO A 4 9.74 0.12 -29.36
CA PRO A 4 8.65 1.00 -28.93
C PRO A 4 9.14 1.97 -27.84
N PRO A 5 8.56 3.19 -27.76
CA PRO A 5 9.02 4.24 -26.84
C PRO A 5 8.90 3.78 -25.39
N ASP A 6 9.89 4.16 -24.58
CA ASP A 6 10.14 3.77 -23.19
C ASP A 6 8.89 3.50 -22.33
N ILE A 7 8.57 2.22 -22.17
CA ILE A 7 7.58 1.71 -21.24
C ILE A 7 8.27 1.44 -19.89
N LEU A 8 7.70 1.94 -18.79
CA LEU A 8 8.12 1.69 -17.40
C LEU A 8 8.28 0.19 -17.15
N ARG A 9 9.27 -0.22 -16.35
CA ARG A 9 9.49 -1.64 -16.06
C ARG A 9 9.65 -1.92 -14.56
N PRO A 10 8.72 -2.60 -13.89
CA PRO A 10 9.01 -3.20 -12.60
C PRO A 10 10.09 -4.28 -12.68
N SER A 11 10.78 -4.47 -11.56
CA SER A 11 11.65 -5.63 -11.37
C SER A 11 10.82 -6.85 -10.98
N THR A 12 10.87 -7.93 -11.77
CA THR A 12 10.04 -9.13 -11.55
C THR A 12 10.80 -10.29 -10.89
N ARG A 13 12.14 -10.31 -11.00
CA ARG A 13 13.11 -11.21 -10.32
C ARG A 13 14.49 -10.53 -10.25
N PRO A 14 15.48 -11.05 -9.48
CA PRO A 14 16.87 -10.59 -9.57
C PRO A 14 17.34 -10.66 -11.04
N GLY A 15 17.58 -9.51 -11.67
CA GLY A 15 18.05 -9.40 -13.05
C GLY A 15 16.98 -9.32 -14.15
N ALA A 16 15.68 -9.53 -13.84
CA ALA A 16 14.60 -9.46 -14.84
C ALA A 16 13.70 -8.24 -14.63
N THR A 17 13.42 -7.49 -15.70
CA THR A 17 12.49 -6.36 -15.73
C THR A 17 11.46 -6.56 -16.84
N SER A 18 10.18 -6.34 -16.53
CA SER A 18 9.09 -6.45 -17.51
C SER A 18 8.39 -5.11 -17.65
N PRO A 19 8.00 -4.67 -18.85
CA PRO A 19 7.16 -3.48 -19.00
C PRO A 19 5.88 -3.53 -18.17
N CYS A 20 5.50 -2.42 -17.51
CA CYS A 20 4.20 -2.26 -16.84
C CYS A 20 3.05 -2.59 -17.79
N ALA A 21 3.20 -2.25 -19.06
CA ALA A 21 2.19 -2.51 -20.09
C ALA A 21 2.04 -3.97 -20.50
N THR A 22 2.92 -4.84 -20.01
CA THR A 22 2.91 -6.29 -20.24
C THR A 22 2.89 -7.05 -18.92
N LEU A 23 2.66 -6.37 -17.78
CA LEU A 23 2.41 -7.06 -16.53
C LEU A 23 1.01 -7.66 -16.60
N GLU A 24 0.95 -8.98 -16.48
CA GLU A 24 -0.30 -9.70 -16.27
C GLU A 24 -0.62 -9.73 -14.77
N VAL A 25 -1.91 -9.76 -14.44
CA VAL A 25 -2.39 -10.11 -13.09
C VAL A 25 -1.75 -11.46 -12.75
N GLY A 26 -1.00 -11.56 -11.65
CA GLY A 26 -0.21 -12.77 -11.43
C GLY A 26 1.31 -12.56 -11.40
N ALA A 27 1.81 -11.53 -12.07
CA ALA A 27 3.25 -11.41 -12.27
C ALA A 27 3.98 -11.11 -10.95
N PRO A 28 5.08 -11.82 -10.62
CA PRO A 28 5.90 -11.49 -9.47
C PRO A 28 6.58 -10.14 -9.69
N VAL A 29 6.53 -9.26 -8.69
CA VAL A 29 7.18 -7.95 -8.69
C VAL A 29 7.95 -7.78 -7.38
N THR A 30 9.12 -7.15 -7.44
CA THR A 30 9.99 -6.94 -6.28
C THR A 30 9.44 -5.81 -5.42
N ALA A 31 9.02 -6.15 -4.20
CA ALA A 31 8.76 -5.21 -3.11
C ALA A 31 9.90 -5.29 -2.08
N ILE A 32 10.21 -4.19 -1.39
CA ILE A 32 11.25 -4.15 -0.35
C ILE A 32 10.58 -4.48 1.00
N GLN A 33 10.40 -5.76 1.31
CA GLN A 33 10.27 -6.37 2.66
C GLN A 33 10.02 -7.89 2.51
N PRO A 34 10.36 -8.74 3.50
CA PRO A 34 10.69 -10.14 3.26
C PRO A 34 9.43 -10.99 3.12
N SER A 35 8.92 -11.11 1.89
CA SER A 35 8.26 -12.33 1.46
C SER A 35 8.31 -12.43 -0.07
N PRO A 36 9.00 -13.44 -0.63
CA PRO A 36 8.76 -13.82 -2.00
C PRO A 36 7.41 -14.54 -2.06
N LEU A 37 6.63 -14.24 -3.11
CA LEU A 37 5.30 -14.76 -3.44
C LEU A 37 4.14 -13.94 -2.88
N SER A 38 3.69 -12.95 -3.66
CA SER A 38 2.29 -12.89 -4.03
C SER A 38 2.14 -12.24 -5.40
N PRO A 39 1.38 -12.84 -6.33
CA PRO A 39 1.02 -12.17 -7.58
C PRO A 39 0.37 -10.80 -7.31
N SER A 40 0.59 -9.84 -8.20
CA SER A 40 -0.23 -8.64 -8.28
C SER A 40 -1.66 -9.07 -8.62
N SER A 41 -2.49 -9.34 -7.62
CA SER A 41 -3.86 -9.85 -7.83
C SER A 41 -4.88 -8.77 -8.20
N ALA A 42 -4.45 -7.54 -8.50
CA ALA A 42 -5.32 -6.46 -8.94
C ALA A 42 -4.55 -5.26 -9.52
N PHE A 43 -5.22 -4.48 -10.35
CA PHE A 43 -4.75 -3.18 -10.83
C PHE A 43 -5.64 -2.07 -10.25
N GLY A 44 -5.05 -1.03 -9.69
CA GLY A 44 -5.75 0.21 -9.38
C GLY A 44 -6.23 0.90 -10.65
N HIS A 45 -5.44 0.82 -11.72
CA HIS A 45 -5.79 1.24 -13.07
C HIS A 45 -5.22 0.26 -14.10
N THR A 46 -6.06 -0.21 -15.01
CA THR A 46 -5.69 -1.17 -16.05
C THR A 46 -5.03 -0.51 -17.25
N PRO A 47 -4.30 -1.31 -18.06
CA PRO A 47 -3.71 -0.97 -19.36
C PRO A 47 -4.60 -0.28 -20.41
N ASN A 48 -5.17 0.89 -20.20
CA ASN A 48 -5.85 1.60 -21.29
C ASN A 48 -4.84 2.38 -22.15
N ARG A 49 -4.33 1.75 -23.21
CA ARG A 49 -3.34 2.32 -24.16
C ARG A 49 -3.83 3.54 -24.95
N HIS A 50 -5.08 3.94 -24.80
CA HIS A 50 -5.67 5.07 -25.52
C HIS A 50 -5.81 6.34 -24.65
N VAL A 51 -5.72 6.22 -23.32
CA VAL A 51 -5.79 7.37 -22.42
C VAL A 51 -4.49 8.15 -22.50
N LEU A 52 -4.58 9.42 -22.89
CA LEU A 52 -3.49 10.38 -22.78
C LEU A 52 -3.42 10.90 -21.35
N ALA A 53 -2.22 10.92 -20.78
CA ALA A 53 -1.97 11.46 -19.45
C ALA A 53 -0.65 12.23 -19.40
N THR A 54 -0.59 13.21 -18.51
CA THR A 54 0.64 13.95 -18.22
C THR A 54 1.45 13.19 -17.18
N PHE A 55 2.72 12.96 -17.50
CA PHE A 55 3.69 12.30 -16.64
C PHE A 55 4.79 13.28 -16.25
N VAL A 56 5.17 13.24 -14.98
CA VAL A 56 6.42 13.79 -14.47
C VAL A 56 7.51 12.74 -14.67
N GLU A 57 8.62 13.15 -15.28
CA GLU A 57 9.81 12.34 -15.48
C GLU A 57 10.93 12.82 -14.55
N LEU A 58 11.32 11.97 -13.62
CA LEU A 58 12.36 12.21 -12.62
C LEU A 58 13.65 11.50 -13.05
N PHE A 59 14.68 12.26 -13.41
CA PHE A 59 15.99 11.74 -13.77
C PHE A 59 16.89 11.74 -12.54
N VAL A 60 17.55 10.61 -12.26
CA VAL A 60 18.50 10.47 -11.15
C VAL A 60 19.91 10.22 -11.67
N GLU A 61 20.93 10.64 -10.92
CA GLU A 61 22.34 10.59 -11.35
C GLU A 61 22.83 9.18 -11.72
N SER A 62 22.38 8.17 -10.97
CA SER A 62 22.78 6.77 -11.15
C SER A 62 22.08 6.06 -12.32
N SER A 63 21.13 6.71 -13.00
CA SER A 63 20.31 6.09 -14.05
C SER A 63 20.26 6.93 -15.32
N LYS A 64 20.38 6.26 -16.46
CA LYS A 64 20.14 6.89 -17.78
C LYS A 64 18.65 7.03 -18.12
N ARG A 65 17.76 6.36 -17.38
CA ARG A 65 16.31 6.36 -17.60
C ARG A 65 15.63 7.14 -16.48
N ALA A 66 14.62 7.92 -16.85
CA ALA A 66 13.79 8.61 -15.89
C ALA A 66 12.71 7.69 -15.33
N LEU A 67 12.43 7.80 -14.03
CA LEU A 67 11.19 7.31 -13.45
C LEU A 67 10.06 8.21 -13.94
N GLN A 68 8.98 7.61 -14.45
CA GLN A 68 7.85 8.34 -15.01
C GLN A 68 6.59 7.95 -14.23
N MET A 69 5.83 8.94 -13.80
CA MET A 69 4.55 8.72 -13.12
C MET A 69 3.68 9.97 -13.23
N THR A 70 2.38 9.84 -12.98
CA THR A 70 1.49 11.02 -12.92
C THR A 70 1.90 11.93 -11.76
N GLY A 71 1.60 13.24 -11.84
CA GLY A 71 2.00 14.19 -10.80
C GLY A 71 1.52 13.81 -9.39
N ASN A 72 0.31 13.29 -9.29
CA ASN A 72 -0.29 12.83 -8.04
C ASN A 72 0.21 11.45 -7.55
N HIS A 73 0.96 10.68 -8.34
CA HIS A 73 1.57 9.43 -7.85
C HIS A 73 2.65 9.72 -6.83
N MET A 74 2.84 8.81 -5.88
CA MET A 74 3.75 9.04 -4.76
C MET A 74 5.06 8.24 -4.87
N VAL A 75 6.18 8.91 -4.61
CA VAL A 75 7.54 8.36 -4.62
C VAL A 75 8.21 8.56 -3.26
N TYR A 76 9.04 7.61 -2.85
CA TYR A 76 9.77 7.71 -1.58
C TYR A 76 10.99 8.61 -1.71
N VAL A 77 11.18 9.49 -0.73
CA VAL A 77 12.28 10.47 -0.68
C VAL A 77 13.11 10.21 0.57
N HIS A 78 14.42 10.24 0.43
CA HIS A 78 15.37 10.03 1.52
C HIS A 78 15.18 11.08 2.61
N GLY A 79 15.11 10.64 3.88
CA GLY A 79 14.86 11.51 5.03
C GLY A 79 13.38 11.79 5.32
N LYS A 80 12.46 11.31 4.49
CA LYS A 80 11.01 11.35 4.76
C LYS A 80 10.50 9.99 5.23
N SER A 81 9.53 10.00 6.14
CA SER A 81 8.88 8.78 6.62
C SER A 81 7.81 8.26 5.67
N ASN A 82 7.25 9.13 4.83
CA ASN A 82 6.15 8.83 3.92
C ASN A 82 6.52 9.22 2.48
N PRO A 83 5.97 8.51 1.47
CA PRO A 83 6.17 8.92 0.09
C PRO A 83 5.39 10.21 -0.19
N VAL A 84 5.87 10.96 -1.17
CA VAL A 84 5.31 12.26 -1.55
C VAL A 84 4.96 12.28 -3.03
N ARG A 85 4.06 13.18 -3.41
CA ARG A 85 3.67 13.36 -4.81
C ARG A 85 4.87 13.66 -5.71
N ALA A 86 4.85 13.07 -6.90
CA ALA A 86 5.90 13.24 -7.90
C ALA A 86 6.03 14.68 -8.38
N ASP A 87 4.91 15.41 -8.49
CA ASP A 87 4.92 16.83 -8.86
C ASP A 87 5.41 17.78 -7.76
N SER A 88 5.60 17.28 -6.54
CA SER A 88 6.21 18.04 -5.44
C SER A 88 7.74 17.92 -5.36
N ILE A 89 8.33 17.01 -6.16
CA ILE A 89 9.77 16.76 -6.19
C ILE A 89 10.51 17.92 -6.87
N GLN A 90 11.68 18.26 -6.34
CA GLN A 90 12.56 19.29 -6.88
C GLN A 90 13.92 18.71 -7.30
N VAL A 91 14.60 19.38 -8.23
CA VAL A 91 15.99 19.05 -8.57
C VAL A 91 16.85 19.24 -7.31
N GLY A 92 17.66 18.23 -6.99
CA GLY A 92 18.45 18.19 -5.76
C GLY A 92 17.86 17.30 -4.66
N ASP A 93 16.56 16.99 -4.70
CA ASP A 93 15.97 15.98 -3.83
C ASP A 93 16.62 14.61 -4.06
N SER A 94 16.56 13.73 -3.06
CA SER A 94 17.10 12.37 -3.17
C SER A 94 15.98 11.35 -3.02
N LEU A 95 15.68 10.61 -4.08
CA LEU A 95 14.71 9.52 -4.04
C LEU A 95 15.29 8.31 -3.29
N LEU A 96 14.43 7.44 -2.75
CA LEU A 96 14.87 6.17 -2.18
C LEU A 96 14.97 5.09 -3.25
N GLY A 97 16.17 4.54 -3.41
CA GLY A 97 16.43 3.39 -4.26
C GLY A 97 16.01 2.06 -3.63
N LYS A 98 16.21 0.97 -4.37
CA LYS A 98 15.79 -0.38 -3.99
C LYS A 98 16.41 -0.88 -2.67
N ASN A 99 17.60 -0.42 -2.33
CA ASN A 99 18.30 -0.81 -1.10
C ASN A 99 18.33 0.35 -0.10
N ASN A 100 17.36 1.27 -0.20
CA ASN A 100 17.27 2.51 0.58
C ASN A 100 18.44 3.48 0.35
N GLU A 101 19.19 3.33 -0.74
CA GLU A 101 20.22 4.29 -1.12
C GLU A 101 19.61 5.59 -1.62
N PRO A 102 20.19 6.76 -1.30
CA PRO A 102 19.73 8.03 -1.83
C PRO A 102 20.11 8.19 -3.31
N LEU A 103 19.13 8.51 -4.15
CA LEU A 103 19.28 8.71 -5.59
C LEU A 103 18.94 10.16 -5.95
N LYS A 104 19.97 11.00 -6.13
CA LYS A 104 19.80 12.44 -6.37
C LYS A 104 19.12 12.73 -7.69
N VAL A 105 18.05 13.53 -7.64
CA VAL A 105 17.32 14.04 -8.80
C VAL A 105 18.15 15.14 -9.47
N THR A 106 18.47 14.94 -10.74
CA THR A 106 19.30 15.86 -11.54
C THR A 106 18.49 16.66 -12.55
N LYS A 107 17.32 16.16 -12.95
CA LYS A 107 16.44 16.82 -13.92
C LYS A 107 15.01 16.36 -13.73
N ILE A 108 14.07 17.27 -13.99
CA ILE A 108 12.63 16.99 -14.02
C ILE A 108 12.08 17.47 -15.37
N ARG A 109 11.17 16.70 -15.97
CA ARG A 109 10.46 17.06 -17.20
C ARG A 109 9.01 16.61 -17.13
N GLU A 110 8.11 17.34 -17.78
CA GLU A 110 6.76 16.86 -18.05
C GLU A 110 6.62 16.34 -19.49
N THR A 111 5.86 15.27 -19.66
CA THR A 111 5.59 14.68 -20.96
C THR A 111 4.17 14.14 -21.03
N GLN A 112 3.55 14.18 -22.21
CA GLN A 112 2.27 13.49 -22.43
C GLN A 112 2.54 12.13 -23.04
N LYS A 113 2.01 11.09 -22.41
CA LYS A 113 2.14 9.70 -22.87
C LYS A 113 0.80 8.99 -22.81
N LYS A 114 0.68 7.93 -23.60
CA LYS A 114 -0.51 7.08 -23.61
C LYS A 114 -0.35 5.92 -22.65
N GLY A 115 -1.40 5.64 -21.89
CA GLY A 115 -1.49 4.51 -20.97
C GLY A 115 -1.04 4.83 -19.56
N ILE A 116 -1.91 4.55 -18.59
CA ILE A 116 -1.61 4.58 -17.16
C ILE A 116 -1.71 3.15 -16.62
N TYR A 117 -0.78 2.79 -15.74
CA TYR A 117 -0.67 1.46 -15.18
C TYR A 117 -0.39 1.57 -13.68
N ALA A 118 -1.29 1.07 -12.84
CA ALA A 118 -1.12 1.10 -11.40
C ALA A 118 -1.32 -0.31 -10.83
N PRO A 119 -0.31 -1.21 -10.93
CA PRO A 119 -0.39 -2.51 -10.28
C PRO A 119 -0.49 -2.33 -8.77
N LEU A 120 -1.30 -3.16 -8.11
CA LEU A 120 -1.40 -3.18 -6.65
C LEU A 120 -0.58 -4.34 -6.10
N THR A 121 0.22 -4.08 -5.07
CA THR A 121 0.92 -5.11 -4.30
C THR A 121 0.36 -5.20 -2.89
N LYS A 122 0.64 -6.31 -2.20
CA LYS A 122 0.25 -6.49 -0.80
C LYS A 122 0.87 -5.42 0.12
N SER A 123 2.09 -4.98 -0.16
CA SER A 123 2.78 -3.96 0.63
C SER A 123 2.35 -2.53 0.29
N GLY A 124 1.56 -2.32 -0.77
CA GLY A 124 1.22 -0.98 -1.27
C GLY A 124 2.40 -0.21 -1.86
N THR A 125 3.52 -0.90 -2.11
CA THR A 125 4.77 -0.35 -2.64
C THR A 125 5.28 -1.17 -3.82
N ILE A 126 6.10 -0.55 -4.67
CA ILE A 126 6.68 -1.17 -5.85
C ILE A 126 8.04 -0.55 -6.16
N VAL A 127 8.96 -1.36 -6.70
CA VAL A 127 10.22 -0.86 -7.25
C VAL A 127 10.16 -0.83 -8.77
N VAL A 128 10.33 0.36 -9.34
CA VAL A 128 10.35 0.61 -10.79
C VAL A 128 11.67 1.28 -11.14
N ASP A 129 12.41 0.71 -12.10
CA ASP A 129 13.73 1.19 -12.50
C ASP A 129 14.67 1.48 -11.29
N ASN A 130 14.66 0.57 -10.29
CA ASN A 130 15.41 0.63 -9.02
C ASN A 130 15.01 1.75 -8.04
N ILE A 131 13.91 2.46 -8.27
CA ILE A 131 13.39 3.48 -7.36
C ILE A 131 12.14 2.96 -6.65
N LEU A 132 12.05 3.18 -5.34
CA LEU A 132 10.91 2.81 -4.51
C LEU A 132 9.76 3.81 -4.68
N ALA A 133 8.59 3.31 -5.05
CA ALA A 133 7.37 4.10 -5.23
C ALA A 133 6.18 3.47 -4.49
N SER A 134 5.14 4.26 -4.27
CA SER A 134 3.85 3.77 -3.79
C SER A 134 3.01 3.23 -4.94
N ASN A 135 2.13 2.27 -4.67
CA ASN A 135 1.04 1.89 -5.59
C ASN A 135 -0.16 2.85 -5.58
N TYR A 136 -0.10 3.92 -4.79
CA TYR A 136 -1.19 4.86 -4.57
C TYR A 136 -0.85 6.25 -5.08
N ILE A 137 -1.90 7.03 -5.30
CA ILE A 137 -1.82 8.46 -5.58
C ILE A 137 -2.22 9.29 -4.34
N SER A 138 -1.87 10.57 -4.35
CA SER A 138 -2.45 11.52 -3.40
C SER A 138 -3.96 11.61 -3.57
N LEU A 139 -4.64 11.84 -2.45
CA LEU A 139 -6.07 12.06 -2.38
C LEU A 139 -6.45 13.56 -2.47
N GLN A 140 -5.46 14.45 -2.47
CA GLN A 140 -5.65 15.90 -2.50
C GLN A 140 -4.61 16.58 -3.39
N ASP A 141 -5.09 17.49 -4.26
CA ASP A 141 -4.25 18.22 -5.21
C ASP A 141 -3.40 19.32 -4.56
N ASN A 142 -3.67 19.68 -3.31
CA ASN A 142 -2.94 20.72 -2.59
C ASN A 142 -2.02 20.19 -1.49
N ALA A 143 -1.98 18.87 -1.29
CA ALA A 143 -1.17 18.25 -0.25
C ALA A 143 -0.20 17.22 -0.84
N ALA A 144 1.08 17.31 -0.43
CA ALA A 144 2.17 16.54 -1.02
C ALA A 144 2.40 15.17 -0.36
N GLU A 145 2.16 15.07 0.96
CA GLU A 145 2.59 13.93 1.78
C GLU A 145 1.48 13.44 2.72
N TYR A 146 0.78 14.37 3.38
CA TYR A 146 -0.25 14.09 4.37
C TYR A 146 -1.61 14.54 3.90
N VAL A 147 -2.64 13.81 4.33
CA VAL A 147 -4.00 14.30 4.21
C VAL A 147 -4.15 15.53 5.09
N GLU A 148 -4.48 16.66 4.47
CA GLU A 148 -4.67 17.93 5.15
C GLU A 148 -6.16 18.16 5.41
N LEU A 149 -6.50 18.25 6.69
CA LEU A 149 -7.82 18.63 7.18
C LEU A 149 -7.62 19.90 8.00
N SER A 150 -8.38 20.95 7.72
CA SER A 150 -8.12 22.33 8.20
C SER A 150 -7.90 22.50 9.71
N PHE A 151 -8.28 21.52 10.53
CA PHE A 151 -8.22 21.58 11.99
C PHE A 151 -7.45 20.42 12.63
N LEU A 152 -6.92 19.47 11.85
CA LEU A 152 -6.22 18.30 12.40
C LEU A 152 -4.72 18.35 12.07
N PRO A 153 -3.87 17.88 12.99
CA PRO A 153 -2.45 17.73 12.70
C PRO A 153 -2.24 16.73 11.56
N LYS A 154 -1.10 16.85 10.87
CA LYS A 154 -0.67 15.96 9.77
C LYS A 154 -0.30 14.58 10.30
N VAL A 155 -1.30 13.79 10.68
CA VAL A 155 -1.12 12.48 11.33
C VAL A 155 -1.14 11.31 10.34
N LEU A 156 -1.84 11.48 9.21
CA LEU A 156 -2.09 10.39 8.28
C LEU A 156 -1.57 10.75 6.89
N SER A 157 -0.62 9.97 6.38
CA SER A 157 -0.13 10.14 5.02
C SER A 157 -1.16 9.68 3.99
N HIS A 158 -1.11 10.24 2.78
CA HIS A 158 -1.95 9.77 1.68
C HIS A 158 -1.74 8.28 1.40
N HIS A 159 -0.49 7.82 1.51
CA HIS A 159 -0.13 6.41 1.40
C HIS A 159 -0.80 5.58 2.49
N ALA A 160 -0.68 5.95 3.76
CA ALA A 160 -1.25 5.18 4.87
C ALA A 160 -2.78 5.11 4.77
N LEU A 161 -3.45 6.22 4.46
CA LEU A 161 -4.90 6.23 4.29
C LEU A 161 -5.35 5.37 3.11
N SER A 162 -4.69 5.50 1.96
CA SER A 162 -4.99 4.67 0.78
C SER A 162 -4.73 3.19 1.04
N HIS A 163 -3.65 2.87 1.75
CA HIS A 163 -3.32 1.50 2.12
C HIS A 163 -4.33 0.93 3.13
N LEU A 164 -4.81 1.74 4.07
CA LEU A 164 -5.86 1.38 5.02
C LEU A 164 -7.20 1.16 4.30
N TRP A 165 -7.57 2.06 3.38
CA TRP A 165 -8.74 1.91 2.51
C TRP A 165 -8.70 0.61 1.72
N MET A 166 -7.53 0.24 1.21
CA MET A 166 -7.38 -0.97 0.40
C MET A 166 -7.33 -2.27 1.22
N ALA A 167 -7.38 -2.21 2.56
CA ALA A 167 -7.30 -3.41 3.41
C ALA A 167 -8.45 -4.43 3.19
N PRO A 168 -9.74 -4.04 3.10
CA PRO A 168 -10.81 -5.00 2.83
C PRO A 168 -10.64 -5.67 1.46
N PHE A 169 -10.22 -4.89 0.46
CA PHE A 169 -9.93 -5.38 -0.88
C PHE A 169 -8.75 -6.37 -0.88
N ARG A 170 -7.64 -6.05 -0.20
CA ARG A 170 -6.50 -6.96 -0.07
C ARG A 170 -6.86 -8.22 0.72
N LEU A 171 -7.64 -8.13 1.78
CA LEU A 171 -8.10 -9.29 2.54
C LEU A 171 -8.95 -10.24 1.66
N LEU A 172 -9.90 -9.71 0.91
CA LEU A 172 -10.74 -10.49 -0.01
C LEU A 172 -9.92 -11.10 -1.16
N CYS A 173 -9.12 -10.29 -1.84
CA CYS A 173 -8.39 -10.69 -3.04
C CYS A 173 -7.12 -11.50 -2.76
N SER A 174 -6.65 -11.53 -1.51
CA SER A 174 -5.54 -12.40 -1.10
C SER A 174 -6.00 -13.83 -0.76
N THR A 175 -7.26 -13.99 -0.35
CA THR A 175 -7.84 -15.27 0.08
C THR A 175 -8.68 -15.92 -1.00
N THR A 176 -9.27 -15.13 -1.90
CA THR A 176 -10.16 -15.61 -2.96
C THR A 176 -9.85 -14.93 -4.30
N SER A 177 -9.74 -15.72 -5.38
CA SER A 177 -9.64 -15.18 -6.74
C SER A 177 -11.06 -14.97 -7.28
N THR A 178 -11.63 -13.79 -7.02
CA THR A 178 -12.97 -13.44 -7.51
C THR A 178 -12.89 -12.50 -8.71
N GLN A 179 -13.87 -12.58 -9.61
CA GLN A 179 -14.05 -11.63 -10.72
C GLN A 179 -14.09 -10.16 -10.23
N PHE A 180 -14.50 -9.94 -8.97
CA PHE A 180 -14.48 -8.63 -8.33
C PHE A 180 -13.08 -8.01 -8.28
N CYS A 181 -12.03 -8.80 -8.03
CA CYS A 181 -10.65 -8.31 -7.92
C CYS A 181 -10.06 -7.83 -9.25
N GLU A 182 -10.64 -8.29 -10.37
CA GLU A 182 -10.24 -7.94 -11.73
C GLU A 182 -11.19 -6.90 -12.36
N SER A 183 -12.29 -6.56 -11.67
CA SER A 183 -13.33 -5.68 -12.18
C SER A 183 -12.86 -4.22 -12.23
N VAL A 184 -12.91 -3.65 -13.43
CA VAL A 184 -12.63 -2.24 -13.70
C VAL A 184 -13.83 -1.53 -14.32
N ASN A 185 -13.87 -0.21 -14.18
CA ASN A 185 -14.84 0.63 -14.87
C ASN A 185 -14.37 0.99 -16.29
N GLU A 186 -15.17 1.77 -17.01
CA GLU A 186 -14.89 2.21 -18.39
C GLU A 186 -13.57 2.99 -18.52
N ASN A 187 -13.15 3.67 -17.45
CA ASN A 187 -11.89 4.40 -17.40
C ASN A 187 -10.68 3.50 -17.09
N GLY A 188 -10.92 2.23 -16.78
CA GLY A 188 -9.90 1.25 -16.40
C GLY A 188 -9.54 1.27 -14.92
N LEU A 189 -10.20 2.08 -14.10
CA LEU A 189 -9.98 2.11 -12.65
C LEU A 189 -10.67 0.92 -11.99
N SER A 190 -10.05 0.30 -10.96
CA SER A 190 -10.75 -0.75 -10.21
C SER A 190 -12.04 -0.20 -9.59
N GLN A 191 -13.10 -1.01 -9.63
CA GLN A 191 -14.40 -0.61 -9.08
C GLN A 191 -14.29 -0.20 -7.60
N TYR A 192 -13.44 -0.89 -6.83
CA TYR A 192 -13.20 -0.57 -5.43
C TYR A 192 -12.46 0.75 -5.22
N ALA A 193 -11.47 1.07 -6.07
CA ALA A 193 -10.82 2.37 -6.03
C ALA A 193 -11.77 3.50 -6.48
N ALA A 194 -12.58 3.26 -7.51
CA ALA A 194 -13.59 4.20 -7.99
C ALA A 194 -14.61 4.54 -6.89
N PHE A 195 -15.07 3.52 -6.17
CA PHE A 195 -15.92 3.70 -5.00
C PHE A 195 -15.22 4.52 -3.91
N GLY A 196 -13.93 4.28 -3.66
CA GLY A 196 -13.14 5.05 -2.72
C GLY A 196 -13.05 6.54 -3.04
N PHE A 197 -12.85 6.92 -4.30
CA PHE A 197 -12.84 8.32 -4.70
C PHE A 197 -14.21 8.98 -4.48
N GLN A 198 -15.29 8.35 -4.92
CA GLN A 198 -16.65 8.87 -4.70
C GLN A 198 -16.98 8.99 -3.21
N PHE A 199 -16.57 8.02 -2.40
CA PHE A 199 -16.76 8.02 -0.95
C PHE A 199 -15.98 9.17 -0.28
N ALA A 200 -14.73 9.40 -0.72
CA ALA A 200 -13.90 10.49 -0.22
C ALA A 200 -14.46 11.87 -0.64
N GLU A 201 -14.85 12.05 -1.90
CA GLU A 201 -15.49 13.27 -2.40
C GLU A 201 -16.79 13.58 -1.65
N TRP A 202 -17.65 12.58 -1.47
CA TRP A 202 -18.86 12.73 -0.67
C TRP A 202 -18.54 13.14 0.75
N GLY A 203 -17.57 12.50 1.41
CA GLY A 203 -17.15 12.83 2.77
C GLY A 203 -16.60 14.25 2.90
N GLN A 204 -15.84 14.71 1.90
CA GLN A 204 -15.30 16.08 1.84
C GLN A 204 -16.38 17.13 1.55
N SER A 205 -17.48 16.75 0.88
CA SER A 205 -18.61 17.66 0.62
C SER A 205 -19.50 17.92 1.84
N GLN A 206 -19.29 17.21 2.95
CA GLN A 206 -20.06 17.37 4.17
C GLN A 206 -19.54 18.51 5.05
N ASN A 207 -20.42 19.04 5.91
CA ASN A 207 -20.00 19.97 6.96
C ASN A 207 -19.12 19.26 8.02
N ILE A 208 -18.31 20.04 8.73
CA ILE A 208 -17.32 19.51 9.70
C ILE A 208 -17.92 18.60 10.78
N LEU A 209 -19.15 18.89 11.22
CA LEU A 209 -19.88 18.10 12.22
C LEU A 209 -20.21 16.67 11.76
N VAL A 210 -20.31 16.46 10.45
CA VAL A 210 -20.54 15.14 9.85
C VAL A 210 -19.21 14.53 9.40
N GLN A 211 -18.34 15.35 8.80
CA GLN A 211 -17.06 14.92 8.25
C GLN A 211 -16.16 14.26 9.30
N ILE A 212 -16.04 14.84 10.51
CA ILE A 212 -15.19 14.28 11.57
C ILE A 212 -15.68 12.91 12.07
N PRO A 213 -16.92 12.75 12.57
CA PRO A 213 -17.37 11.45 13.06
C PRO A 213 -17.42 10.41 11.96
N PHE A 214 -17.75 10.80 10.72
CA PHE A 214 -17.71 9.91 9.57
C PHE A 214 -16.29 9.41 9.26
N LEU A 215 -15.29 10.31 9.26
CA LEU A 215 -13.89 9.94 9.07
C LEU A 215 -13.42 8.99 10.19
N ILE A 216 -13.74 9.28 11.44
CA ILE A 216 -13.39 8.43 12.59
C ILE A 216 -14.01 7.05 12.42
N ALA A 217 -15.32 6.97 12.15
CA ALA A 217 -16.02 5.70 11.95
C ALA A 217 -15.41 4.90 10.78
N THR A 218 -15.10 5.56 9.68
CA THR A 218 -14.45 4.96 8.51
C THR A 218 -13.08 4.39 8.89
N VAL A 219 -12.22 5.19 9.53
CA VAL A 219 -10.87 4.76 9.93
C VAL A 219 -10.93 3.58 10.89
N VAL A 220 -11.86 3.58 11.85
CA VAL A 220 -12.06 2.48 12.80
C VAL A 220 -12.45 1.19 12.06
N VAL A 221 -13.44 1.25 11.16
CA VAL A 221 -13.87 0.09 10.39
C VAL A 221 -12.73 -0.46 9.53
N LEU A 222 -12.00 0.41 8.82
CA LEU A 222 -10.87 -0.02 7.99
C LEU A 222 -9.70 -0.56 8.83
N ALA A 223 -9.46 -0.02 10.01
CA ALA A 223 -8.44 -0.52 10.93
C ALA A 223 -8.77 -1.94 11.41
N LEU A 224 -10.06 -2.27 11.60
CA LEU A 224 -10.48 -3.65 11.88
C LEU A 224 -10.18 -4.58 10.70
N PHE A 225 -10.42 -4.14 9.46
CA PHE A 225 -10.04 -4.93 8.27
C PHE A 225 -8.53 -5.11 8.13
N ALA A 226 -7.73 -4.07 8.38
CA ALA A 226 -6.28 -4.17 8.39
C ALA A 226 -5.78 -5.12 9.49
N LEU A 227 -6.40 -5.08 10.67
CA LEU A 227 -6.09 -6.04 11.74
C LEU A 227 -6.43 -7.47 11.32
N MET A 228 -7.59 -7.69 10.70
CA MET A 228 -7.96 -8.99 10.15
C MET A 228 -6.99 -9.47 9.05
N GLU A 229 -6.54 -8.57 8.17
CA GLU A 229 -5.53 -8.87 7.15
C GLU A 229 -4.23 -9.39 7.78
N VAL A 230 -3.76 -8.74 8.85
CA VAL A 230 -2.58 -9.21 9.60
C VAL A 230 -2.83 -10.58 10.24
N VAL A 231 -3.96 -10.76 10.91
CA VAL A 231 -4.30 -12.03 11.60
C VAL A 231 -4.41 -13.20 10.62
N VAL A 232 -5.09 -13.01 9.48
CA VAL A 232 -5.25 -14.02 8.42
C VAL A 232 -3.92 -14.29 7.71
N GLY A 233 -3.05 -13.28 7.59
CA GLY A 233 -1.72 -13.41 7.00
C GLY A 233 -0.69 -14.13 7.88
N LEU A 234 -0.97 -14.37 9.17
CA LEU A 234 -0.08 -15.13 10.04
C LEU A 234 0.00 -16.60 9.59
N PRO A 235 1.21 -17.20 9.55
CA PRO A 235 1.32 -18.62 9.25
C PRO A 235 0.59 -19.41 10.34
N MET A 236 -0.04 -20.52 9.96
CA MET A 236 -0.80 -21.40 10.88
C MET A 236 0.00 -21.82 12.12
N THR A 237 1.33 -21.87 12.01
CA THR A 237 2.27 -22.14 13.11
C THR A 237 2.27 -21.05 14.18
N SER A 238 2.17 -19.76 13.81
CA SER A 238 2.08 -18.64 14.74
C SER A 238 0.76 -18.63 15.51
N LEU A 239 -0.34 -19.00 14.86
CA LEU A 239 -1.65 -19.13 15.50
C LEU A 239 -1.69 -20.30 16.51
N ALA A 240 -1.06 -21.43 16.17
CA ALA A 240 -0.95 -22.58 17.09
C ALA A 240 -0.09 -22.25 18.33
N LEU A 241 0.96 -21.44 18.19
CA LEU A 241 1.79 -20.96 19.30
C LEU A 241 1.02 -20.01 20.23
N LEU A 242 0.21 -19.10 19.68
CA LEU A 242 -0.65 -18.23 20.48
C LEU A 242 -1.73 -19.03 21.23
N ALA A 243 -2.38 -19.99 20.56
CA ALA A 243 -3.37 -20.86 21.18
C ALA A 243 -2.78 -21.75 22.30
N SER A 244 -1.59 -22.30 22.09
CA SER A 244 -0.89 -23.12 23.09
C SER A 244 -0.34 -22.29 24.25
N GLY A 245 0.14 -21.06 24.01
CA GLY A 245 0.53 -20.13 25.07
C GLY A 245 -0.63 -19.70 25.96
N VAL A 246 -1.80 -19.41 25.36
CA VAL A 246 -3.04 -19.15 26.10
C VAL A 246 -3.46 -20.40 26.88
N GLY A 247 -3.43 -21.58 26.26
CA GLY A 247 -3.72 -22.86 26.94
C GLY A 247 -2.80 -23.13 28.15
N LEU A 248 -1.50 -22.87 28.02
CA LEU A 248 -0.52 -23.02 29.10
C LEU A 248 -0.76 -22.01 30.23
N SER A 249 -1.19 -20.78 29.91
CA SER A 249 -1.57 -19.78 30.92
C SER A 249 -2.84 -20.15 31.69
N TYR A 250 -3.82 -20.78 31.02
CA TYR A 250 -5.01 -21.33 31.70
C TYR A 250 -4.67 -22.54 32.56
N MET A 251 -3.80 -23.44 32.08
CA MET A 251 -3.36 -24.60 32.87
C MET A 251 -2.55 -24.20 34.10
N THR A 252 -1.61 -23.26 33.97
CA THR A 252 -0.82 -22.76 35.12
C THR A 252 -1.68 -22.04 36.15
N ARG A 253 -2.67 -21.25 35.73
CA ARG A 253 -3.66 -20.64 36.63
C ARG A 253 -4.57 -21.68 37.30
N GLY A 254 -5.00 -22.71 36.58
CA GLY A 254 -5.77 -23.83 37.14
C GLY A 254 -4.99 -24.63 38.17
N LEU A 255 -3.72 -24.96 37.87
CA LEU A 255 -2.79 -25.62 38.80
C LEU A 255 -2.55 -24.79 40.06
N HIS A 256 -2.34 -23.48 39.93
CA HIS A 256 -2.21 -22.58 41.09
C HIS A 256 -3.49 -22.58 41.95
N ALA A 257 -4.67 -22.53 41.34
CA ALA A 257 -5.95 -22.58 42.06
C ALA A 257 -6.14 -23.92 42.81
N SER A 258 -5.80 -25.06 42.19
CA SER A 258 -5.88 -26.38 42.83
C SER A 258 -4.89 -26.55 43.99
N PHE A 259 -3.68 -26.00 43.90
CA PHE A 259 -2.72 -26.00 45.00
C PHE A 259 -3.17 -25.15 46.19
N THR A 260 -3.83 -24.01 45.93
CA THR A 260 -4.35 -23.12 46.98
C THR A 260 -5.50 -23.77 47.74
N ILE A 261 -6.37 -24.51 47.05
CA ILE A 261 -7.49 -25.26 47.68
C ILE A 261 -6.96 -26.46 48.48
N GLY A 262 -5.96 -27.19 47.98
CA GLY A 262 -5.36 -28.32 48.68
C GLY A 262 -4.61 -27.95 49.97
N ALA A 263 -4.01 -26.76 50.03
CA ALA A 263 -3.36 -26.24 51.23
C ALA A 263 -4.36 -25.82 52.32
N SER A 264 -5.51 -25.27 51.95
CA SER A 264 -6.55 -24.86 52.90
C SER A 264 -7.25 -26.04 53.59
N THR A 265 -7.33 -27.21 52.95
CA THR A 265 -8.03 -28.38 53.51
C THR A 265 -7.17 -29.13 54.53
N LYS A 266 -5.83 -29.09 54.41
CA LYS A 266 -4.92 -29.74 55.38
C LYS A 266 -4.79 -28.99 56.72
N GLN A 267 -5.20 -27.73 56.79
CA GLN A 267 -5.11 -26.94 58.03
C GLN A 267 -6.35 -27.05 58.94
N LYS A 268 -7.36 -27.83 58.55
CA LYS A 268 -8.60 -28.04 59.32
C LYS A 268 -8.71 -29.43 59.98
N VAL A 269 -7.66 -30.24 59.93
CA VAL A 269 -7.60 -31.56 60.59
C VAL A 269 -6.29 -31.65 61.39
N ALA A 270 -6.22 -30.87 62.46
CA ALA A 270 -5.26 -31.00 63.57
C ALA A 270 -5.92 -30.44 64.83
#